data_AF-A0A7H9CIH7-F1
#
_entry.id   AF-A0A7H9CIH7-F1
#
_cell.length_a   1.000
_cell.length_b   1.000
_cell.length_c   1.000
_cell.angle_alpha   90.00
_cell.angle_beta   90.00
_cell.angle_gamma   90.00
#
_symmetry.space_group_name_H-M   'P 1'
#
loop_
_entity.id
_entity.type
_entity.pdbx_description
1 polymer ?
#
loop_
_entity_poly.entity_id
_entity_poly.type
_entity_poly.pdbx_seq_one_letter_code
_entity_poly.pdbx_strand_id
1 'polypeptide(L)'
;MSNELVALELKTKAFELEQRRASALAKCAFFPQNLRGDVASALIIYDLAERTGASVLEIAQNLYIIKDKPAFSTQYMVGRLNASGLIKSPLKTIISDDKTSAYATAIDSASGEVLKGMTITLDIAKKEGWLGKAGSKWQTMPELMLRYRAQSFFISEFYPQIKLGVKIKEEVDDMLAQSKDEERVATTKQDLSAYKPTPQKELFNDETIDVAPAEPDEVKNQKN
;
A
#
# COMPACT_ATOMS: atom_id res chain seq x y z
N MET A 1 -34.37 -19.72 -20.03
CA MET A 1 -32.95 -19.30 -19.96
C MET A 1 -32.27 -20.19 -18.94
N SER A 2 -31.10 -20.77 -19.24
CA SER A 2 -30.40 -21.63 -18.28
C SER A 2 -30.02 -20.84 -17.03
N ASN A 3 -30.04 -21.48 -15.86
CA ASN A 3 -29.63 -20.86 -14.59
C ASN A 3 -28.21 -20.27 -14.64
N GLU A 4 -27.35 -20.81 -15.50
CA GLU A 4 -25.99 -20.32 -15.73
C GLU A 4 -25.93 -18.95 -16.40
N LEU A 5 -26.80 -18.69 -17.39
CA LEU A 5 -26.89 -17.38 -18.06
C LEU A 5 -27.32 -16.28 -17.08
N VAL A 6 -28.31 -16.58 -16.23
CA VAL A 6 -28.78 -15.64 -15.19
C VAL A 6 -27.67 -15.37 -14.17
N ALA A 7 -26.94 -16.40 -13.74
CA ALA A 7 -25.82 -16.24 -12.82
C ALA A 7 -24.68 -15.40 -13.40
N LEU A 8 -24.36 -15.58 -14.70
CA LEU A 8 -23.34 -14.80 -15.39
C LEU A 8 -23.76 -13.32 -15.52
N GLU A 9 -25.02 -13.06 -15.86
CA GLU A 9 -25.56 -11.71 -15.96
C GLU A 9 -25.51 -10.98 -14.60
N LEU A 10 -25.88 -11.66 -13.51
CA LEU A 10 -25.81 -11.10 -12.16
C LEU A 10 -24.37 -10.77 -11.75
N LYS A 11 -23.40 -11.65 -12.04
CA LYS A 11 -21.98 -11.39 -11.78
C LYS A 11 -21.46 -10.17 -12.56
N THR A 12 -21.88 -10.04 -13.81
CA THR A 12 -21.51 -8.89 -14.65
C THR A 12 -22.05 -7.59 -14.06
N LYS A 13 -23.33 -7.56 -13.71
CA LYS A 13 -23.97 -6.39 -13.06
C LYS A 13 -23.35 -6.04 -11.71
N ALA A 14 -22.95 -7.04 -10.92
CA ALA A 14 -22.26 -6.84 -9.66
C ALA A 14 -20.89 -6.18 -9.87
N PHE A 15 -20.09 -6.69 -10.81
CA PHE A 15 -18.79 -6.12 -11.15
C PHE A 15 -18.90 -4.68 -11.69
N GLU A 16 -19.87 -4.39 -12.56
CA GLU A 16 -20.15 -3.04 -13.05
C GLU A 16 -20.56 -2.08 -11.93
N LEU A 17 -21.31 -2.56 -10.93
CA LEU A 17 -21.66 -1.76 -9.76
C LEU A 17 -20.41 -1.45 -8.91
N GLU A 18 -19.55 -2.43 -8.68
CA GLU A 18 -18.28 -2.24 -7.97
C GLU A 18 -17.38 -1.24 -8.68
N GLN A 19 -17.23 -1.35 -10.00
CA GLN A 19 -16.46 -0.40 -10.80
C GLN A 19 -16.99 1.04 -10.68
N ARG A 20 -18.33 1.22 -10.67
CA ARG A 20 -18.95 2.53 -10.47
C ARG A 20 -18.69 3.08 -9.06
N ARG A 21 -18.78 2.24 -8.03
CA ARG A 21 -18.45 2.61 -6.64
C ARG A 21 -16.98 3.01 -6.51
N ALA A 22 -16.07 2.22 -7.07
CA ALA A 22 -14.64 2.51 -7.11
C ALA A 22 -14.35 3.83 -7.85
N SER A 23 -15.01 4.08 -8.97
CA SER A 23 -14.89 5.33 -9.73
C SER A 23 -15.36 6.55 -8.94
N ALA A 24 -16.42 6.41 -8.15
CA ALA A 24 -16.89 7.47 -7.27
C ALA A 24 -15.91 7.73 -6.11
N LEU A 25 -15.40 6.66 -5.47
CA LEU A 25 -14.42 6.75 -4.40
C LEU A 25 -13.12 7.41 -4.86
N ALA A 26 -12.59 7.00 -6.01
CA ALA A 26 -11.36 7.55 -6.58
C ALA A 26 -11.44 9.06 -6.86
N LYS A 27 -12.65 9.61 -7.07
CA LYS A 27 -12.89 11.05 -7.28
C LYS A 27 -13.16 11.82 -5.98
N CYS A 28 -13.34 11.14 -4.86
CA CYS A 28 -13.70 11.76 -3.59
C CYS A 28 -12.54 12.62 -3.04
N ALA A 29 -12.88 13.78 -2.49
CA ALA A 29 -11.91 14.69 -1.88
C ALA A 29 -11.20 14.06 -0.66
N PHE A 30 -11.90 13.19 0.07
CA PHE A 30 -11.34 12.50 1.24
C PHE A 30 -10.55 11.24 0.88
N PHE A 31 -10.53 10.82 -0.39
CA PHE A 31 -9.67 9.72 -0.81
C PHE A 31 -8.19 10.14 -0.79
N PRO A 32 -7.25 9.25 -0.41
CA PRO A 32 -5.84 9.59 -0.31
C PRO A 32 -5.34 10.26 -1.58
N GLN A 33 -4.66 11.40 -1.41
CA GLN A 33 -4.28 12.25 -2.54
C GLN A 33 -3.39 11.53 -3.55
N ASN A 34 -2.53 10.63 -3.08
CA ASN A 34 -1.63 9.80 -3.89
C ASN A 34 -2.35 8.67 -4.67
N LEU A 35 -3.62 8.39 -4.35
CA LEU A 35 -4.45 7.38 -5.04
C LEU A 35 -5.61 8.03 -5.82
N ARG A 36 -5.74 9.35 -5.80
CA ARG A 36 -6.86 10.03 -6.45
C ARG A 36 -6.88 9.73 -7.95
N GLY A 37 -8.06 9.38 -8.45
CA GLY A 37 -8.26 8.96 -9.85
C GLY A 37 -7.92 7.49 -10.13
N ASP A 38 -7.28 6.78 -9.20
CA ASP A 38 -6.96 5.36 -9.36
C ASP A 38 -8.15 4.47 -8.96
N VAL A 39 -8.92 4.10 -9.98
CA VAL A 39 -10.08 3.22 -9.83
C VAL A 39 -9.67 1.80 -9.43
N ALA A 40 -8.50 1.32 -9.86
CA ALA A 40 -8.04 -0.03 -9.53
C ALA A 40 -7.69 -0.13 -8.03
N SER A 41 -6.95 0.85 -7.50
CA SER A 41 -6.67 0.94 -6.06
C SER A 41 -7.96 1.09 -5.24
N ALA A 42 -8.93 1.88 -5.73
CA ALA A 42 -10.23 2.01 -5.08
C ALA A 42 -11.00 0.68 -5.02
N LEU A 43 -10.94 -0.15 -6.06
CA LEU A 43 -11.55 -1.49 -6.09
C LEU A 43 -10.93 -2.41 -5.04
N ILE A 44 -9.60 -2.42 -4.91
CA ILE A 44 -8.89 -3.20 -3.88
C ILE A 44 -9.27 -2.73 -2.47
N ILE A 45 -9.48 -1.44 -2.27
CA ILE A 45 -9.94 -0.92 -0.97
C ILE A 45 -11.35 -1.42 -0.64
N TYR A 46 -12.25 -1.53 -1.62
CA TYR A 46 -13.56 -2.15 -1.41
C TYR A 46 -13.44 -3.64 -1.03
N ASP A 47 -12.62 -4.42 -1.74
CA ASP A 47 -12.36 -5.83 -1.41
C ASP A 47 -11.81 -5.98 0.02
N LEU A 48 -10.80 -5.18 0.36
CA LEU A 48 -10.21 -5.18 1.69
C LEU A 48 -11.23 -4.77 2.77
N ALA A 49 -12.08 -3.78 2.51
CA ALA A 49 -13.13 -3.36 3.43
C ALA A 49 -14.13 -4.49 3.72
N GLU A 50 -14.54 -5.21 2.68
CA GLU A 50 -15.43 -6.36 2.82
C GLU A 50 -14.76 -7.49 3.62
N ARG A 51 -13.54 -7.88 3.26
CA ARG A 51 -12.80 -8.97 3.93
C ARG A 51 -12.44 -8.65 5.37
N THR A 52 -12.22 -7.37 5.68
CA THR A 52 -11.91 -6.91 7.04
C THR A 52 -13.16 -6.65 7.87
N GLY A 53 -14.34 -6.56 7.26
CA GLY A 53 -15.55 -6.07 7.93
C GLY A 53 -15.41 -4.61 8.39
N ALA A 54 -14.57 -3.82 7.72
CA ALA A 54 -14.32 -2.41 8.05
C ALA A 54 -15.00 -1.48 7.04
N SER A 55 -15.10 -0.19 7.39
CA SER A 55 -15.60 0.79 6.42
C SER A 55 -14.54 1.06 5.33
N VAL A 56 -15.00 1.33 4.11
CA VAL A 56 -14.14 1.68 2.97
C VAL A 56 -13.26 2.89 3.27
N LEU A 57 -13.80 3.88 3.99
CA LEU A 57 -13.06 5.08 4.39
C LEU A 57 -11.95 4.73 5.38
N GLU A 58 -12.23 3.87 6.37
CA GLU A 58 -11.24 3.43 7.36
C GLU A 58 -10.06 2.71 6.70
N ILE A 59 -10.31 1.82 5.74
CA ILE A 59 -9.26 1.17 4.95
C ILE A 59 -8.49 2.21 4.14
N ALA A 60 -9.19 3.07 3.39
CA ALA A 60 -8.55 4.07 2.54
C ALA A 60 -7.60 5.00 3.32
N GLN A 61 -8.00 5.47 4.51
CA GLN A 61 -7.17 6.37 5.32
C GLN A 61 -5.93 5.69 5.93
N ASN A 62 -6.00 4.38 6.17
CA ASN A 62 -4.96 3.65 6.89
C ASN A 62 -4.06 2.80 5.98
N LEU A 63 -4.37 2.72 4.69
CA LEU A 63 -3.61 2.02 3.68
C LEU A 63 -2.61 2.95 2.99
N TYR A 64 -1.36 2.49 2.88
CA TYR A 64 -0.26 3.16 2.21
C TYR A 64 0.16 2.30 1.03
N ILE A 65 0.47 2.92 -0.11
CA ILE A 65 1.13 2.23 -1.23
C ILE A 65 2.59 2.68 -1.24
N ILE A 66 3.51 1.75 -0.94
CA ILE A 66 4.95 2.02 -0.87
C ILE A 66 5.63 1.18 -1.93
N LYS A 67 6.11 1.83 -3.01
CA LYS A 67 6.68 1.17 -4.19
C LYS A 67 5.85 -0.04 -4.62
N ASP A 68 4.57 0.22 -4.91
CA ASP A 68 3.59 -0.76 -5.39
C ASP A 68 3.16 -1.84 -4.38
N LYS A 69 3.63 -1.77 -3.14
CA LYS A 69 3.21 -2.68 -2.06
C LYS A 69 2.19 -2.01 -1.15
N PRO A 70 0.98 -2.58 -0.98
CA PRO A 70 0.03 -2.10 0.00
C PRO A 70 0.53 -2.41 1.42
N ALA A 71 0.40 -1.43 2.29
CA ALA A 71 0.84 -1.53 3.68
C ALA A 71 -0.13 -0.81 4.61
N PHE A 72 -0.52 -1.45 5.71
CA PHE A 72 -1.31 -0.78 6.73
C PHE A 72 -0.43 -0.02 7.71
N SER A 73 -0.96 1.08 8.26
CA SER A 73 -0.30 1.72 9.41
C SER A 73 -0.26 0.77 10.61
N THR A 74 0.83 0.84 11.39
CA THR A 74 0.90 0.12 12.67
C THR A 74 -0.24 0.52 13.61
N GLN A 75 -0.58 1.80 13.68
CA GLN A 75 -1.66 2.29 14.55
C GLN A 75 -3.01 1.66 14.22
N TYR A 76 -3.32 1.53 12.94
CA TYR A 76 -4.54 0.86 12.48
C TYR A 76 -4.56 -0.61 12.89
N MET A 77 -3.46 -1.32 12.68
CA MET A 77 -3.34 -2.73 13.06
C MET A 77 -3.43 -2.95 14.58
N VAL A 78 -2.89 -2.04 15.39
CA VAL A 78 -3.05 -2.07 16.85
C VAL A 78 -4.53 -1.86 17.24
N GLY A 79 -5.21 -0.90 16.62
CA GLY A 79 -6.64 -0.66 16.85
C GLY A 79 -7.48 -1.89 16.49
N ARG A 80 -7.19 -2.50 15.34
CA ARG A 80 -7.82 -3.74 14.87
C ARG A 80 -7.59 -4.89 15.84
N LEU A 81 -6.35 -5.10 16.30
CA LEU A 81 -6.05 -6.14 17.28
C LEU A 81 -6.82 -5.92 18.59
N ASN A 82 -6.84 -4.69 19.10
CA ASN A 82 -7.54 -4.36 20.33
C ASN A 82 -9.05 -4.58 20.22
N ALA A 83 -9.64 -4.35 19.04
CA ALA A 83 -11.07 -4.57 18.77
C ALA A 83 -11.41 -6.03 18.41
N SER A 84 -10.41 -6.88 18.14
CA SER A 84 -10.63 -8.24 17.60
C SER A 84 -11.14 -9.26 18.62
N GLY A 85 -11.01 -8.98 19.92
CA GLY A 85 -11.26 -9.96 20.98
C GLY A 85 -10.18 -11.05 21.11
N LEU A 86 -9.14 -11.05 20.27
CA LEU A 86 -8.03 -12.01 20.34
C LEU A 86 -7.13 -11.80 21.56
N ILE A 87 -7.15 -10.61 22.15
CA ILE A 87 -6.43 -10.26 23.37
C ILE A 87 -7.38 -9.76 24.46
N LYS A 88 -7.11 -10.09 25.72
CA LYS A 88 -7.98 -9.74 26.87
C LYS A 88 -7.88 -8.27 27.28
N SER A 89 -6.80 -7.60 26.89
CA SER A 89 -6.53 -6.20 27.20
C SER A 89 -5.89 -5.52 26.00
N PRO A 90 -6.00 -4.19 25.85
CA PRO A 90 -5.29 -3.47 24.79
C PRO A 90 -3.80 -3.79 24.77
N LEU A 91 -3.22 -3.89 23.57
CA LEU A 91 -1.79 -4.12 23.36
C LEU A 91 -0.99 -3.04 24.09
N LYS A 92 -0.14 -3.46 25.02
CA LYS A 92 0.72 -2.55 25.78
C LYS A 92 2.09 -2.51 25.15
N THR A 93 2.66 -1.30 25.03
CA THR A 93 4.07 -1.12 24.70
C THR A 93 4.78 -0.63 25.96
N ILE A 94 5.77 -1.39 26.40
CA ILE A 94 6.63 -1.05 27.52
C ILE A 94 7.92 -0.47 26.95
N ILE A 95 8.28 0.73 27.41
CA ILE A 95 9.50 1.43 27.04
C ILE A 95 10.41 1.41 28.28
N SER A 96 11.70 1.17 28.10
CA SER A 96 12.66 1.19 29.19
C SER A 96 12.84 2.59 29.78
N ASP A 97 13.25 2.68 31.05
CA ASP A 97 13.39 3.96 31.76
C ASP A 97 14.39 4.91 31.08
N ASP A 98 15.44 4.35 30.48
CA ASP A 98 16.45 5.07 29.70
C ASP A 98 15.97 5.43 28.27
N LYS A 99 14.76 5.01 27.89
CA LYS A 99 14.13 5.20 26.57
C LYS A 99 14.94 4.64 25.40
N THR A 100 15.80 3.65 25.65
CA THR A 100 16.63 3.04 24.60
C THR A 100 16.05 1.73 24.04
N SER A 101 14.99 1.20 24.64
CA SER A 101 14.36 -0.03 24.19
C SER A 101 12.84 -0.03 24.41
N ALA A 102 12.13 -0.85 23.63
CA ALA A 102 10.72 -1.10 23.82
C ALA A 102 10.33 -2.53 23.42
N TYR A 103 9.32 -3.09 24.07
CA TYR A 103 8.66 -4.33 23.66
C TYR A 103 7.15 -4.21 23.79
N ALA A 104 6.40 -5.04 23.07
CA ALA A 104 4.96 -5.12 23.18
C ALA A 104 4.52 -6.40 23.90
N THR A 105 3.42 -6.31 24.65
CA THR A 105 2.85 -7.43 25.40
C THR A 105 1.34 -7.36 25.44
N ALA A 106 0.70 -8.53 25.42
CA ALA A 106 -0.73 -8.70 25.58
C ALA A 106 -1.03 -10.05 26.24
N ILE A 107 -2.23 -10.19 26.80
CA ILE A 107 -2.74 -11.46 27.31
C ILE A 107 -3.60 -12.07 26.22
N ASP A 108 -3.24 -13.25 25.74
CA ASP A 108 -4.00 -13.97 24.73
C ASP A 108 -5.37 -14.41 25.27
N SER A 109 -6.42 -14.19 24.48
CA SER A 109 -7.78 -14.49 24.92
C SER A 109 -8.05 -16.00 25.02
N ALA A 110 -7.47 -16.80 24.12
CA ALA A 110 -7.75 -18.22 24.02
C ALA A 110 -7.00 -19.04 25.08
N SER A 111 -5.69 -18.82 25.20
CA SER A 111 -4.81 -19.52 26.14
C SER A 111 -4.76 -18.87 27.52
N GLY A 112 -4.98 -17.55 27.61
CA GLY A 112 -4.72 -16.78 28.81
C GLY A 112 -3.23 -16.51 29.08
N GLU A 113 -2.34 -16.89 28.17
CA GLU A 113 -0.90 -16.67 28.30
C GLU A 113 -0.54 -15.19 28.12
N VAL A 114 0.50 -14.74 28.85
CA VAL A 114 1.11 -13.44 28.64
C VAL A 114 2.11 -13.54 27.50
N LEU A 115 1.74 -13.04 26.34
CA LEU A 115 2.63 -12.96 25.18
C LEU A 115 3.55 -11.75 25.33
N LYS A 116 4.85 -11.97 25.11
CA LYS A 116 5.88 -10.92 25.11
C LYS A 116 6.63 -10.99 23.77
N GLY A 117 6.53 -9.91 22.99
CA GLY A 117 7.26 -9.80 21.73
C GLY A 117 8.73 -9.44 21.92
N MET A 118 9.44 -9.43 20.80
CA MET A 118 10.84 -9.00 20.73
C MET A 118 11.06 -7.62 21.38
N THR A 119 12.16 -7.49 22.12
CA THR A 119 12.64 -6.19 22.61
C THR A 119 13.46 -5.52 21.53
N ILE A 120 12.96 -4.39 21.03
CA ILE A 120 13.60 -3.56 20.03
C ILE A 120 14.45 -2.51 20.75
N THR A 121 15.72 -2.39 20.39
CA THR A 121 16.64 -1.40 20.99
C THR A 121 17.11 -0.37 19.97
N LEU A 122 17.61 0.77 20.44
CA LEU A 122 18.25 1.76 19.58
C LEU A 122 19.52 1.22 18.92
N ASP A 123 20.20 0.25 19.52
CA ASP A 123 21.35 -0.41 18.88
C ASP A 123 20.91 -1.23 17.66
N ILE A 124 19.83 -2.01 17.80
CA ILE A 124 19.20 -2.69 16.66
C ILE A 124 18.78 -1.66 15.61
N ALA A 125 18.13 -0.57 16.01
CA ALA A 125 17.68 0.47 15.09
C ALA A 125 18.82 1.15 14.30
N LYS A 126 20.00 1.28 14.91
CA LYS A 126 21.20 1.78 14.23
C LYS A 126 21.73 0.77 13.22
N LYS A 127 21.81 -0.51 13.61
CA LYS A 127 22.29 -1.61 12.75
C LYS A 127 21.37 -1.85 11.55
N GLU A 128 20.06 -1.76 11.76
CA GLU A 128 19.03 -1.85 10.72
C GLU A 128 18.87 -0.54 9.91
N GLY A 129 19.64 0.51 10.23
CA GLY A 129 19.63 1.77 9.49
C GLY A 129 18.35 2.61 9.62
N TRP A 130 17.44 2.28 10.53
CA TRP A 130 16.14 2.98 10.70
C TRP A 130 16.30 4.47 11.04
N LEU A 131 17.38 4.82 11.76
CA LEU A 131 17.71 6.19 12.15
C LEU A 131 18.50 6.96 11.07
N GLY A 132 19.01 6.27 10.05
CA GLY A 132 19.99 6.83 9.11
C GLY A 132 19.39 7.70 7.99
N LYS A 133 18.07 7.66 7.77
CA LYS A 133 17.43 8.41 6.69
C LYS A 133 17.40 9.91 7.04
N ALA A 134 18.11 10.73 6.26
CA ALA A 134 18.16 12.17 6.44
C ALA A 134 16.74 12.79 6.41
N GLY A 135 16.43 13.66 7.38
CA GLY A 135 15.11 14.25 7.54
C GLY A 135 14.04 13.29 8.07
N SER A 136 14.42 12.09 8.51
CA SER A 136 13.48 11.13 9.10
C SER A 136 12.97 11.62 10.45
N LYS A 137 11.65 11.49 10.64
CA LYS A 137 10.99 11.68 11.94
C LYS A 137 11.59 10.80 13.04
N TRP A 138 12.21 9.67 12.69
CA TRP A 138 12.85 8.77 13.64
C TRP A 138 14.09 9.35 14.31
N GLN A 139 14.75 10.32 13.68
CA GLN A 139 15.90 11.01 14.28
C GLN A 139 15.47 11.91 15.44
N THR A 140 14.31 12.57 15.31
CA THR A 140 13.78 13.48 16.32
C THR A 140 12.80 12.79 17.28
N MET A 141 12.22 11.65 16.91
CA MET A 141 11.29 10.86 17.73
C MET A 141 11.63 9.36 17.74
N PRO A 142 12.79 8.97 18.29
CA PRO A 142 13.22 7.57 18.33
C PRO A 142 12.30 6.70 19.21
N GLU A 143 11.70 7.25 20.26
CA GLU A 143 10.76 6.53 21.13
C GLU A 143 9.50 6.07 20.36
N LEU A 144 8.98 6.93 19.47
CA LEU A 144 7.83 6.60 18.64
C LEU A 144 8.16 5.48 17.66
N MET A 145 9.37 5.53 17.08
CA MET A 145 9.89 4.47 16.21
C MET A 145 9.93 3.13 16.97
N LEU A 146 10.55 3.10 18.15
CA LEU A 146 10.66 1.89 18.96
C LEU A 146 9.27 1.31 19.27
N ARG A 147 8.30 2.17 19.59
CA ARG A 147 6.90 1.76 19.83
C ARG A 147 6.28 1.08 18.62
N TYR A 148 6.34 1.72 17.44
CA TYR A 148 5.73 1.13 16.25
C TYR A 148 6.44 -0.15 15.81
N ARG A 149 7.77 -0.22 15.94
CA ARG A 149 8.52 -1.45 15.66
C ARG A 149 8.09 -2.58 16.58
N ALA A 150 8.07 -2.35 17.90
CA ALA A 150 7.65 -3.34 18.87
C ALA A 150 6.22 -3.84 18.59
N GLN A 151 5.30 -2.93 18.24
CA GLN A 151 3.91 -3.27 17.89
C GLN A 151 3.82 -4.07 16.59
N SER A 152 4.51 -3.63 15.54
CA SER A 152 4.51 -4.28 14.22
C SER A 152 5.06 -5.71 14.29
N PHE A 153 6.20 -5.90 14.98
CA PHE A 153 6.77 -7.24 15.17
C PHE A 153 5.84 -8.14 15.96
N PHE A 154 5.28 -7.65 17.07
CA PHE A 154 4.35 -8.42 17.89
C PHE A 154 3.11 -8.88 17.10
N ILE A 155 2.49 -7.98 16.34
CA ILE A 155 1.33 -8.31 15.51
C ILE A 155 1.70 -9.34 14.46
N SER A 156 2.87 -9.19 13.84
CA SER A 156 3.33 -10.10 12.78
C SER A 156 3.67 -11.49 13.29
N GLU A 157 4.16 -11.59 14.52
CA GLU A 157 4.55 -12.83 15.18
C GLU A 157 3.32 -13.59 15.71
N PHE A 158 2.47 -12.92 16.49
CA PHE A 158 1.40 -13.60 17.24
C PHE A 158 0.02 -13.54 16.57
N TYR A 159 -0.26 -12.48 15.82
CA TYR A 159 -1.58 -12.25 15.24
C TYR A 159 -1.54 -11.88 13.74
N PRO A 160 -0.78 -12.60 12.88
CA PRO A 160 -0.63 -12.24 11.47
C PRO A 160 -1.95 -12.23 10.69
N GLN A 161 -2.95 -12.99 11.13
CA GLN A 161 -4.27 -13.09 10.52
C GLN A 161 -5.01 -11.74 10.47
N ILE A 162 -4.75 -10.82 11.40
CA ILE A 162 -5.43 -9.52 11.40
C ILE A 162 -5.03 -8.64 10.22
N LYS A 163 -3.89 -8.96 9.59
CA LYS A 163 -3.34 -8.21 8.46
C LYS A 163 -3.89 -8.68 7.11
N LEU A 164 -4.56 -9.84 7.06
CA LEU A 164 -5.14 -10.44 5.84
C LEU A 164 -4.15 -10.54 4.66
N GLY A 165 -2.87 -10.80 4.94
CA GLY A 165 -1.80 -10.88 3.94
C GLY A 165 -1.23 -9.54 3.48
N VAL A 166 -1.83 -8.41 3.88
CA VAL A 166 -1.26 -7.08 3.69
C VAL A 166 -0.14 -6.87 4.71
N LYS A 167 0.93 -6.20 4.31
CA LYS A 167 2.08 -5.93 5.21
C LYS A 167 1.81 -4.74 6.11
N ILE A 168 2.53 -4.64 7.22
CA ILE A 168 2.59 -3.38 7.98
C ILE A 168 3.61 -2.46 7.30
N LYS A 169 3.37 -1.15 7.34
CA LYS A 169 4.26 -0.13 6.78
C LYS A 169 5.73 -0.37 7.14
N GLU A 170 6.01 -0.63 8.41
CA GLU A 170 7.34 -0.91 8.94
C GLU A 170 8.00 -2.15 8.28
N GLU A 171 7.25 -3.23 8.05
CA GLU A 171 7.76 -4.42 7.34
C GLU A 171 8.14 -4.09 5.88
N VAL A 172 7.31 -3.29 5.20
CA VAL A 172 7.59 -2.91 3.79
C VAL A 172 8.81 -2.00 3.71
N ASP A 173 8.93 -1.04 4.62
CA ASP A 173 10.09 -0.15 4.69
C ASP A 173 11.40 -0.95 4.89
N ASP A 174 11.39 -2.00 5.71
CA ASP A 174 12.56 -2.85 5.97
C ASP A 174 12.94 -3.70 4.74
N MET A 175 11.96 -4.33 4.08
CA MET A 175 12.20 -5.07 2.83
C MET A 175 12.82 -4.18 1.74
N LEU A 176 12.39 -2.92 1.68
CA LEU A 176 12.91 -1.95 0.70
C LEU A 176 14.28 -1.41 1.07
N ALA A 177 14.68 -1.46 2.33
CA ALA A 177 16.05 -1.17 2.76
C ALA A 177 16.99 -2.31 2.36
N GLN A 178 16.60 -3.56 2.64
CA GLN A 178 17.38 -4.74 2.29
C GLN A 178 17.63 -4.85 0.78
N SER A 179 16.60 -4.69 -0.06
CA SER A 179 16.76 -4.73 -1.52
C SER A 179 17.71 -3.66 -2.09
N LYS A 180 17.76 -2.47 -1.49
CA LYS A 180 18.72 -1.42 -1.91
C LYS A 180 20.16 -1.79 -1.54
N ASP A 181 20.35 -2.44 -0.39
CA ASP A 181 21.68 -2.87 0.03
C ASP A 181 22.13 -4.11 -0.77
N GLU A 182 21.22 -5.00 -1.15
CA GLU A 182 21.48 -6.08 -2.11
C GLU A 182 21.88 -5.52 -3.49
N GLU A 183 21.17 -4.53 -4.04
CA GLU A 183 21.56 -3.86 -5.30
C GLU A 183 22.92 -3.14 -5.21
N ARG A 184 23.23 -2.55 -4.04
CA ARG A 184 24.54 -1.92 -3.77
C ARG A 184 25.68 -2.93 -3.69
N VAL A 185 25.40 -4.15 -3.21
CA VAL A 185 26.37 -5.26 -3.18
C VAL A 185 26.45 -5.97 -4.54
N ALA A 186 25.37 -5.94 -5.33
CA ALA A 186 25.24 -6.65 -6.61
C ALA A 186 25.63 -5.83 -7.86
N THR A 187 26.35 -4.70 -7.74
CA THR A 187 26.76 -3.90 -8.90
C THR A 187 28.00 -4.48 -9.61
N THR A 188 27.93 -5.73 -10.07
CA THR A 188 28.60 -6.13 -11.33
C THR A 188 27.52 -6.13 -12.40
N LYS A 189 27.54 -5.08 -13.23
CA LYS A 189 26.46 -4.69 -14.13
C LYS A 189 26.14 -5.76 -15.19
N GLN A 190 24.87 -6.07 -15.37
CA GLN A 190 24.31 -6.46 -16.68
C GLN A 190 23.00 -5.69 -16.93
N ASP A 191 22.99 -5.00 -18.07
CA ASP A 191 21.95 -4.10 -18.59
C ASP A 191 20.62 -4.81 -18.85
N LEU A 192 19.52 -4.18 -18.41
CA LEU A 192 18.12 -4.57 -18.72
C LEU A 192 17.39 -3.49 -19.53
N SER A 193 18.06 -2.88 -20.52
CA SER A 193 17.51 -1.77 -21.33
C SER A 193 16.49 -2.18 -22.41
N ALA A 194 15.80 -3.32 -22.29
CA ALA A 194 15.02 -3.89 -23.40
C ALA A 194 13.55 -4.24 -23.11
N TYR A 195 12.84 -3.50 -22.24
CA TYR A 195 11.38 -3.64 -22.14
C TYR A 195 10.65 -2.38 -22.60
N LYS A 196 10.06 -2.45 -23.81
CA LYS A 196 9.00 -1.54 -24.27
C LYS A 196 7.70 -2.34 -24.40
N PRO A 197 6.64 -2.05 -23.64
CA PRO A 197 5.35 -2.68 -23.85
C PRO A 197 4.77 -2.19 -25.18
N THR A 198 4.43 -3.13 -26.07
CA THR A 198 3.86 -2.82 -27.39
C THR A 198 2.34 -2.63 -27.26
N PRO A 199 1.74 -1.54 -27.76
CA PRO A 199 0.29 -1.40 -27.79
C PRO A 199 -0.31 -2.26 -28.92
N GLN A 200 -1.24 -3.16 -28.59
CA GLN A 200 -2.04 -3.87 -29.59
C GLN A 200 -3.10 -2.92 -30.18
N LYS A 201 -3.05 -2.70 -31.50
CA LYS A 201 -4.07 -1.97 -32.28
C LYS A 201 -5.27 -2.89 -32.52
N GLU A 202 -6.45 -2.50 -32.06
CA GLU A 202 -7.71 -2.99 -32.61
C GLU A 202 -7.96 -2.32 -33.96
N LEU A 203 -8.21 -3.15 -34.98
CA LEU A 203 -8.68 -2.72 -36.29
C LEU A 203 -10.16 -2.40 -36.21
N PHE A 204 -10.52 -1.13 -36.35
CA PHE A 204 -11.82 -0.72 -36.85
C PHE A 204 -11.59 0.25 -38.00
N ASN A 205 -11.88 -0.23 -39.21
CA ASN A 205 -12.05 0.59 -40.40
C ASN A 205 -13.34 1.38 -40.23
N ASP A 206 -13.25 2.69 -40.40
CA ASP A 206 -14.36 3.44 -40.99
C ASP A 206 -13.75 4.49 -41.92
N GLU A 207 -13.97 4.30 -43.22
CA GLU A 207 -13.67 5.30 -44.24
C GLU A 207 -14.73 6.38 -44.14
N THR A 208 -14.33 7.59 -43.73
CA THR A 208 -15.00 8.80 -44.21
C THR A 208 -13.97 9.83 -44.62
N ILE A 209 -14.10 10.19 -45.89
CA ILE A 209 -13.37 11.19 -46.65
C ILE A 209 -13.69 12.56 -46.06
N ASP A 210 -12.67 13.40 -45.85
CA ASP A 210 -12.89 14.83 -46.10
C ASP A 210 -11.64 15.56 -46.57
N VAL A 211 -11.92 16.54 -47.42
CA VAL A 211 -11.04 17.23 -48.35
C VAL A 211 -10.56 18.57 -47.76
N ALA A 212 -9.42 19.05 -48.26
CA ALA A 212 -8.95 20.46 -48.37
C ALA A 212 -7.80 20.90 -47.42
N PRO A 213 -7.05 21.97 -47.75
CA PRO A 213 -6.49 22.36 -49.05
C PRO A 213 -4.96 22.64 -48.98
N ALA A 214 -4.34 22.81 -50.16
CA ALA A 214 -2.92 23.07 -50.36
C ALA A 214 -2.44 24.44 -49.82
N GLU A 215 -1.25 24.45 -49.21
CA GLU A 215 -0.47 25.65 -48.89
C GLU A 215 0.18 26.23 -50.17
N PRO A 216 0.20 27.55 -50.37
CA PRO A 216 0.87 28.16 -51.52
C PRO A 216 2.38 28.42 -51.28
N ASP A 217 3.17 28.03 -52.27
CA ASP A 217 4.61 28.27 -52.41
C ASP A 217 5.01 29.76 -52.52
N GLU A 218 6.22 30.04 -52.05
CA GLU A 218 6.94 31.31 -52.09
C GLU A 218 7.01 31.96 -53.49
N VAL A 219 6.77 33.28 -53.56
CA VAL A 219 7.19 34.12 -54.70
C VAL A 219 8.32 35.06 -54.26
N LYS A 220 9.53 34.81 -54.79
CA LYS A 220 10.67 35.73 -54.73
C LYS A 220 10.63 36.73 -55.90
N ASN A 221 10.70 38.02 -55.55
CA ASN A 221 11.30 39.18 -56.23
C ASN A 221 11.01 39.52 -57.72
N GLN A 222 10.64 40.79 -57.95
CA GLN A 222 11.25 41.71 -58.95
C GLN A 222 10.66 43.14 -58.78
N LYS A 223 11.48 44.14 -58.40
CA LYS A 223 11.98 45.25 -59.25
C LYS A 223 10.95 45.91 -60.17
N ASN A 224 10.40 47.06 -59.76
CA ASN A 224 10.73 48.41 -60.26
C ASN A 224 9.91 49.47 -59.52
#